data_AF-A0A527V5V7-F1
#
_entry.id   AF-A0A527V5V7-F1
#
_cell.length_a   1.000
_cell.length_b   1.000
_cell.length_c   1.000
_cell.angle_alpha   90.00
_cell.angle_beta   90.00
_cell.angle_gamma   90.00
#
_symmetry.space_group_name_H-M   'P 1'
#
loop_
_entity.id
_entity.type
_entity.pdbx_description
1 polymer ?
#
loop_
_entity_poly.entity_id
_entity_poly.type
_entity_poly.pdbx_seq_one_letter_code
_entity_poly.pdbx_strand_id
1 'polypeptide(L)'
;MELDWLTDLKRARSRLFWHRLHKGLLPLDTGSHVLLANAMLQSGAAMFGEAWHGDELYRAHLPILMPQLPKWADGADADYALELVTIFRPEALAVEAGAPRDKYSNPLTPDEWKAAEELYEIHEKGRNLLSIKMAHTIRRTMTRALIDGVLVSATRDRGEYREITARHWNDEPATVWRFIESQMYPADPWKENWPTALEELTRRKAPPALVPGNAWLFVTRASLLPFLEERKVANKPPPAATRYYSDKAIDDELKTLYSEYADNLAERPVRDGPGGVLDLMRQRLEGVQIDRVKERYTITKPADWKQGRRSVH
;
A
#
# COMPACT_ATOMS: atom_id res chain seq x y z
N MET A 1 -20.44 -34.79 -6.74
CA MET A 1 -19.44 -34.78 -7.84
C MET A 1 -19.53 -33.41 -8.50
N GLU A 2 -18.86 -32.40 -7.92
CA GLU A 2 -19.03 -30.97 -8.26
C GLU A 2 -17.71 -30.17 -8.14
N LEU A 3 -16.56 -30.82 -8.43
CA LEU A 3 -15.21 -30.21 -8.34
C LEU A 3 -14.56 -29.89 -9.72
N ASP A 4 -15.24 -30.22 -10.82
CA ASP A 4 -14.66 -30.20 -12.17
C ASP A 4 -14.58 -28.78 -12.78
N TRP A 5 -15.62 -27.98 -12.57
CA TRP A 5 -15.77 -26.69 -13.26
C TRP A 5 -14.74 -25.63 -12.82
N LEU A 6 -14.38 -25.58 -11.54
CA LEU A 6 -13.39 -24.62 -11.02
C LEU A 6 -11.98 -24.98 -11.48
N THR A 7 -11.66 -26.27 -11.50
CA THR A 7 -10.40 -26.81 -12.01
C THR A 7 -10.24 -26.52 -13.50
N ASP A 8 -11.31 -26.72 -14.27
CA ASP A 8 -11.33 -26.41 -15.70
C ASP A 8 -11.28 -24.92 -16.00
N LEU A 9 -11.94 -24.09 -15.18
CA LEU A 9 -11.84 -22.63 -15.27
C LEU A 9 -10.40 -22.15 -15.02
N LYS A 10 -9.74 -22.68 -13.98
CA LYS A 10 -8.33 -22.39 -13.67
C LYS A 10 -7.41 -22.81 -14.83
N ARG A 11 -7.62 -23.99 -15.40
CA ARG A 11 -6.86 -24.47 -16.59
C ARG A 11 -7.11 -23.63 -17.83
N ALA A 12 -8.34 -23.23 -18.10
CA ALA A 12 -8.70 -22.37 -19.24
C ALA A 12 -8.05 -20.98 -19.10
N ARG A 13 -8.10 -20.38 -17.90
CA ARG A 13 -7.40 -19.14 -17.58
C ARG A 13 -5.88 -19.26 -17.76
N SER A 14 -5.32 -20.42 -17.43
CA SER A 14 -3.90 -20.72 -17.62
C SER A 14 -3.48 -20.61 -19.07
N ARG A 15 -4.19 -21.34 -19.93
CA ARG A 15 -3.92 -21.40 -21.36
C ARG A 15 -4.08 -20.01 -21.97
N LEU A 16 -5.10 -19.25 -21.54
CA LEU A 16 -5.34 -17.90 -22.01
C LEU A 16 -4.25 -16.91 -21.58
N PHE A 17 -3.75 -17.01 -20.34
CA PHE A 17 -2.63 -16.21 -19.86
C PHE A 17 -1.36 -16.47 -20.67
N TRP A 18 -0.92 -17.72 -20.75
CA TRP A 18 0.31 -18.09 -21.47
C TRP A 18 0.21 -17.73 -22.95
N HIS A 19 -0.96 -17.94 -23.56
CA HIS A 19 -1.22 -17.47 -24.92
C HIS A 19 -1.06 -15.95 -25.05
N ARG A 20 -1.64 -15.16 -24.14
CA ARG A 20 -1.52 -13.70 -24.15
C ARG A 20 -0.09 -13.22 -23.91
N LEU A 21 0.64 -13.85 -22.99
CA LEU A 21 2.06 -13.58 -22.75
C LEU A 21 2.89 -13.81 -24.02
N HIS A 22 2.77 -14.99 -24.63
CA HIS A 22 3.50 -15.33 -25.86
C HIS A 22 3.13 -14.45 -27.07
N LYS A 23 1.97 -13.79 -27.03
CA LYS A 23 1.51 -12.85 -28.07
C LYS A 23 1.78 -11.38 -27.73
N GLY A 24 2.43 -11.06 -26.59
CA GLY A 24 2.62 -9.66 -26.16
C GLY A 24 1.32 -8.91 -25.85
N LEU A 25 0.26 -9.66 -25.53
CA LEU A 25 -1.09 -9.16 -25.23
C LEU A 25 -1.32 -8.97 -23.72
N LEU A 26 -0.30 -9.24 -22.89
CA LEU A 26 -0.35 -8.86 -21.49
C LEU A 26 -0.36 -7.35 -21.34
N PRO A 27 -1.04 -6.84 -20.30
CA PRO A 27 -1.08 -5.43 -20.03
C PRO A 27 0.25 -5.03 -19.38
N LEU A 28 1.11 -4.41 -20.15
CA LEU A 28 2.29 -3.74 -19.63
C LEU A 28 2.10 -2.24 -19.80
N ASP A 29 2.72 -1.48 -18.90
CA ASP A 29 2.91 -0.06 -19.11
C ASP A 29 3.62 0.15 -20.46
N THR A 30 3.20 1.17 -21.19
CA THR A 30 3.87 1.63 -22.40
C THR A 30 4.46 3.01 -22.16
N GLY A 31 5.15 3.55 -23.17
CA GLY A 31 5.61 4.94 -23.12
C GLY A 31 4.47 5.93 -22.90
N SER A 32 3.28 5.68 -23.47
CA SER A 32 2.15 6.60 -23.44
C SER A 32 1.05 6.25 -22.43
N HIS A 33 0.96 5.00 -21.98
CA HIS A 33 -0.11 4.53 -21.10
C HIS A 33 0.43 3.74 -19.91
N VAL A 34 -0.15 3.94 -18.73
CA VAL A 34 0.16 3.24 -17.50
C VAL A 34 -1.06 2.42 -17.10
N LEU A 35 -0.88 1.15 -16.72
CA LEU A 35 -2.00 0.35 -16.19
C LEU A 35 -2.66 1.07 -15.02
N LEU A 36 -3.98 0.96 -14.91
CA LEU A 36 -4.72 1.60 -13.82
C LEU A 36 -4.20 1.16 -12.44
N ALA A 37 -3.84 -0.12 -12.24
CA ALA A 37 -3.25 -0.58 -10.98
C ALA A 37 -1.86 0.02 -10.71
N ASN A 38 -1.00 0.11 -11.72
CA ASN A 38 0.30 0.77 -11.56
C ASN A 38 0.12 2.26 -11.27
N ALA A 39 -0.88 2.90 -11.89
CA ALA A 39 -1.23 4.28 -11.60
C ALA A 39 -1.76 4.45 -10.18
N MET A 40 -2.51 3.48 -9.63
CA MET A 40 -2.89 3.49 -8.21
C MET A 40 -1.68 3.38 -7.29
N LEU A 41 -0.73 2.50 -7.58
CA LEU A 41 0.52 2.37 -6.82
C LEU A 41 1.32 3.68 -6.83
N GLN A 42 1.47 4.29 -8.00
CA GLN A 42 2.15 5.58 -8.14
C GLN A 42 1.40 6.70 -7.42
N SER A 43 0.06 6.69 -7.46
CA SER A 43 -0.78 7.64 -6.75
C SER A 43 -0.65 7.48 -5.23
N GLY A 44 -0.62 6.24 -4.73
CA GLY A 44 -0.39 5.96 -3.31
C GLY A 44 0.97 6.49 -2.84
N ALA A 45 2.03 6.22 -3.60
CA ALA A 45 3.36 6.76 -3.28
C ALA A 45 3.37 8.30 -3.28
N ALA A 46 2.70 8.94 -4.25
CA ALA A 46 2.57 10.40 -4.29
C ALA A 46 1.71 10.96 -3.15
N MET A 47 0.72 10.20 -2.69
CA MET A 47 -0.24 10.63 -1.67
C MET A 47 0.21 10.36 -0.24
N PHE A 48 1.09 9.38 -0.01
CA PHE A 48 1.41 8.95 1.35
C PHE A 48 2.92 8.88 1.63
N GLY A 49 3.77 9.08 0.61
CA GLY A 49 5.22 9.14 0.78
C GLY A 49 5.77 7.92 1.51
N GLU A 50 6.48 8.15 2.61
CA GLU A 50 7.08 7.09 3.43
C GLU A 50 6.06 6.15 4.08
N ALA A 51 4.80 6.57 4.23
CA ALA A 51 3.75 5.70 4.75
C ALA A 51 3.21 4.70 3.71
N TRP A 52 3.67 4.77 2.45
CA TRP A 52 3.28 3.86 1.38
C TRP A 52 4.31 2.73 1.18
N HIS A 53 3.91 1.51 1.46
CA HIS A 53 4.74 0.30 1.36
C HIS A 53 4.49 -0.49 0.08
N GLY A 54 3.41 -0.18 -0.65
CA GLY A 54 3.06 -0.77 -1.93
C GLY A 54 2.21 -2.05 -1.82
N ASP A 55 2.03 -2.60 -0.62
CA ASP A 55 1.17 -3.75 -0.36
C ASP A 55 -0.22 -3.34 0.17
N GLU A 56 -0.49 -2.05 0.40
CA GLU A 56 -1.76 -1.56 0.93
C GLU A 56 -2.95 -1.89 0.01
N LEU A 57 -2.74 -1.84 -1.31
CA LEU A 57 -3.81 -2.19 -2.26
C LEU A 57 -4.18 -3.67 -2.16
N TYR A 58 -3.22 -4.55 -1.89
CA TYR A 58 -3.48 -5.96 -1.66
C TYR A 58 -4.16 -6.17 -0.30
N ARG A 59 -3.59 -5.60 0.76
CA ARG A 59 -4.12 -5.69 2.14
C ARG A 59 -5.54 -5.17 2.28
N ALA A 60 -5.89 -4.12 1.53
CA ALA A 60 -7.23 -3.54 1.53
C ALA A 60 -8.33 -4.51 1.06
N HIS A 61 -7.96 -5.61 0.40
CA HIS A 61 -8.88 -6.63 -0.08
C HIS A 61 -8.77 -7.96 0.69
N LEU A 62 -7.88 -8.04 1.68
CA LEU A 62 -7.81 -9.21 2.56
C LEU A 62 -9.07 -9.29 3.44
N PRO A 63 -9.57 -10.50 3.74
CA PRO A 63 -10.68 -10.70 4.66
C PRO A 63 -10.45 -10.06 6.03
N ILE A 64 -11.52 -9.52 6.60
CA ILE A 64 -11.52 -9.02 7.97
C ILE A 64 -12.03 -10.12 8.88
N LEU A 65 -11.15 -10.70 9.70
CA LEU A 65 -11.52 -11.77 10.63
C LEU A 65 -11.84 -11.17 12.00
N MET A 66 -13.11 -10.86 12.24
CA MET A 66 -13.57 -10.36 13.54
C MET A 66 -14.75 -11.19 14.06
N PRO A 67 -14.87 -11.42 15.39
CA PRO A 67 -15.91 -12.27 15.99
C PRO A 67 -17.35 -11.89 15.60
N GLN A 68 -17.59 -10.61 15.35
CA GLN A 68 -18.90 -10.06 15.00
C GLN A 68 -19.26 -10.17 13.51
N LEU A 69 -18.32 -10.57 12.66
CA LEU A 69 -18.57 -10.71 11.22
C LEU A 69 -18.99 -12.16 10.88
N PRO A 70 -19.87 -12.35 9.88
CA PRO A 70 -20.19 -13.68 9.39
C PRO A 70 -18.92 -14.39 8.92
N LYS A 71 -18.73 -15.62 9.36
CA LYS A 71 -17.63 -16.48 8.91
C LYS A 71 -18.19 -17.51 7.94
N TRP A 72 -17.50 -17.67 6.82
CA TRP A 72 -17.84 -18.71 5.86
C TRP A 72 -16.89 -19.88 6.05
N ALA A 73 -17.44 -21.10 6.14
CA ALA A 73 -16.63 -22.31 6.30
C ALA A 73 -15.76 -22.60 5.05
N ASP A 74 -16.05 -21.92 3.94
CA ASP A 74 -15.37 -21.97 2.66
C ASP A 74 -15.07 -20.57 2.11
N GLY A 75 -14.35 -20.48 0.98
CA GLY A 75 -14.02 -19.22 0.32
C GLY A 75 -12.78 -18.50 0.87
N ALA A 76 -12.67 -17.20 0.61
CA ALA A 76 -11.49 -16.39 0.89
C ALA A 76 -11.20 -16.23 2.38
N ASP A 77 -12.26 -16.08 3.20
CA ASP A 77 -12.14 -15.93 4.65
C ASP A 77 -11.49 -17.17 5.28
N ALA A 78 -11.89 -18.36 4.83
CA ALA A 78 -11.34 -19.63 5.31
C ALA A 78 -9.88 -19.85 4.86
N ASP A 79 -9.50 -19.45 3.63
CA ASP A 79 -8.09 -19.52 3.18
C ASP A 79 -7.22 -18.61 4.03
N TYR A 80 -7.65 -17.36 4.20
CA TYR A 80 -6.88 -16.36 4.92
C TYR A 80 -6.75 -16.71 6.40
N ALA A 81 -7.83 -17.21 7.02
CA ALA A 81 -7.79 -17.73 8.38
C ALA A 81 -6.80 -18.91 8.52
N LEU A 82 -6.86 -19.88 7.61
CA LEU A 82 -5.95 -21.02 7.61
C LEU A 82 -4.48 -20.58 7.43
N GLU A 83 -4.22 -19.64 6.53
CA GLU A 83 -2.88 -19.08 6.30
C GLU A 83 -2.33 -18.41 7.57
N LEU A 84 -3.15 -17.60 8.26
CA LEU A 84 -2.76 -16.96 9.52
C LEU A 84 -2.40 -17.97 10.60
N VAL A 85 -3.24 -18.99 10.81
CA VAL A 85 -2.94 -20.03 11.82
C VAL A 85 -1.69 -20.81 11.41
N THR A 86 -1.54 -21.17 10.13
CA THR A 86 -0.36 -21.91 9.65
C THR A 86 0.94 -21.14 9.85
N ILE A 87 0.93 -19.81 9.66
CA ILE A 87 2.12 -18.97 9.78
C ILE A 87 2.47 -18.70 11.25
N PHE A 88 1.50 -18.31 12.07
CA PHE A 88 1.76 -17.78 13.40
C PHE A 88 1.53 -18.79 14.52
N ARG A 89 0.71 -19.81 14.30
CA ARG A 89 0.33 -20.79 15.32
C ARG A 89 0.03 -22.18 14.73
N PRO A 90 0.97 -22.79 13.98
CA PRO A 90 0.72 -24.05 13.28
C PRO A 90 0.33 -25.19 14.21
N GLU A 91 0.73 -25.14 15.48
CA GLU A 91 0.36 -26.12 16.51
C GLU A 91 -1.11 -26.07 16.93
N ALA A 92 -1.83 -25.01 16.60
CA ALA A 92 -3.27 -24.91 16.84
C ALA A 92 -4.09 -25.66 15.78
N LEU A 93 -3.46 -26.15 14.70
CA LEU A 93 -4.12 -26.95 13.68
C LEU A 93 -4.33 -28.39 14.16
N ALA A 94 -5.54 -28.91 13.97
CA ALA A 94 -5.90 -30.29 14.27
C ALA A 94 -5.25 -31.32 13.32
N VAL A 95 -4.65 -30.86 12.22
CA VAL A 95 -3.93 -31.65 11.23
C VAL A 95 -2.43 -31.47 11.46
N GLU A 96 -1.63 -32.51 11.23
CA GLU A 96 -0.17 -32.44 11.39
C GLU A 96 0.43 -31.22 10.68
N ALA A 97 1.33 -30.53 11.38
CA ALA A 97 2.01 -29.35 10.86
C ALA A 97 2.74 -29.67 9.55
N GLY A 98 2.38 -28.97 8.47
CA GLY A 98 2.96 -29.15 7.14
C GLY A 98 2.29 -30.22 6.26
N ALA A 99 1.29 -30.95 6.77
CA ALA A 99 0.46 -31.79 5.92
C ALA A 99 -0.44 -30.91 5.03
N PRO A 100 -0.65 -31.25 3.75
CA PRO A 100 -1.54 -30.47 2.89
C PRO A 100 -2.96 -30.52 3.45
N ARG A 101 -3.46 -29.39 3.96
CA ARG A 101 -4.86 -29.25 4.38
C ARG A 101 -5.68 -28.70 3.24
N ASP A 102 -6.69 -29.46 2.82
CA ASP A 102 -7.73 -28.98 1.92
C ASP A 102 -8.93 -28.49 2.73
N LYS A 103 -9.19 -27.18 2.72
CA LYS A 103 -10.33 -26.58 3.44
C LYS A 103 -11.70 -27.10 2.98
N TYR A 104 -11.82 -27.57 1.74
CA TYR A 104 -13.10 -28.10 1.21
C TYR A 104 -13.42 -29.46 1.80
N SER A 105 -12.38 -30.24 2.10
CA SER A 105 -12.50 -31.56 2.70
C SER A 105 -12.41 -31.51 4.23
N ASN A 106 -11.64 -30.56 4.78
CA ASN A 106 -11.35 -30.40 6.21
C ASN A 106 -11.44 -28.92 6.62
N PRO A 107 -12.66 -28.37 6.78
CA PRO A 107 -12.86 -26.97 7.16
C PRO A 107 -12.26 -26.66 8.54
N LEU A 108 -12.01 -25.38 8.81
CA LEU A 108 -11.50 -24.92 10.10
C LEU A 108 -12.50 -25.24 11.23
N THR A 109 -11.99 -25.79 12.33
CA THR A 109 -12.77 -26.03 13.55
C THR A 109 -13.09 -24.70 14.26
N PRO A 110 -14.05 -24.67 15.20
CA PRO A 110 -14.36 -23.46 15.96
C PRO A 110 -13.14 -22.88 16.72
N ASP A 111 -12.27 -23.75 17.24
CA ASP A 111 -11.06 -23.33 17.97
C ASP A 111 -10.00 -22.77 17.02
N GLU A 112 -9.83 -23.36 15.83
CA GLU A 112 -8.95 -22.83 14.79
C GLU A 112 -9.42 -21.47 14.28
N TRP A 113 -10.74 -21.29 14.14
CA TRP A 113 -11.33 -19.99 13.83
C TRP A 113 -11.04 -18.95 14.89
N LYS A 114 -11.18 -19.31 16.17
CA LYS A 114 -10.88 -18.40 17.28
C LYS A 114 -9.41 -18.01 17.29
N ALA A 115 -8.50 -18.97 17.06
CA ALA A 115 -7.08 -18.69 16.94
C ALA A 115 -6.78 -17.73 15.78
N ALA A 116 -7.40 -17.93 14.61
CA ALA A 116 -7.23 -17.04 13.47
C ALA A 116 -7.68 -15.60 13.76
N GLU A 117 -8.79 -15.42 14.49
CA GLU A 117 -9.29 -14.11 14.89
C GLU A 117 -8.34 -13.40 15.86
N GLU A 118 -7.87 -14.11 16.89
CA GLU A 118 -6.89 -13.58 17.84
C GLU A 118 -5.61 -13.13 17.11
N LEU A 119 -5.12 -13.94 16.19
CA LEU A 119 -3.96 -13.63 15.35
C LEU A 119 -4.21 -12.43 14.43
N TYR A 120 -5.39 -12.36 13.81
CA TYR A 120 -5.78 -11.22 12.99
C TYR A 120 -5.81 -9.92 13.82
N GLU A 121 -6.40 -9.96 15.02
CA GLU A 121 -6.48 -8.78 15.90
C GLU A 121 -5.10 -8.27 16.31
N ILE A 122 -4.17 -9.18 16.63
CA ILE A 122 -2.82 -8.84 17.09
C ILE A 122 -1.94 -8.36 15.93
N HIS A 123 -1.94 -9.08 14.80
CA HIS A 123 -0.94 -8.90 13.75
C HIS A 123 -1.44 -8.05 12.57
N GLU A 124 -2.69 -8.23 12.13
CA GLU A 124 -3.13 -7.74 10.82
C GLU A 124 -4.12 -6.57 10.89
N LYS A 125 -4.99 -6.51 11.92
CA LYS A 125 -6.11 -5.56 12.02
C LYS A 125 -5.69 -4.10 11.79
N GLY A 126 -4.67 -3.63 12.50
CA GLY A 126 -4.21 -2.24 12.37
C GLY A 126 -3.71 -1.91 10.96
N ARG A 127 -2.90 -2.81 10.38
CA ARG A 127 -2.32 -2.66 9.03
C ARG A 127 -3.40 -2.73 7.95
N ASN A 128 -4.33 -3.66 8.05
CA ASN A 128 -5.40 -3.83 7.07
C ASN A 128 -6.40 -2.66 7.11
N LEU A 129 -6.81 -2.20 8.30
CA LEU A 129 -7.71 -1.05 8.41
C LEU A 129 -7.10 0.24 7.86
N LEU A 130 -5.81 0.48 8.13
CA LEU A 130 -5.09 1.60 7.53
C LEU A 130 -5.01 1.46 6.00
N SER A 131 -4.67 0.26 5.52
CA SER A 131 -4.59 -0.05 4.09
C SER A 131 -5.93 0.18 3.37
N ILE A 132 -7.05 -0.25 3.97
CA ILE A 132 -8.42 0.01 3.47
C ILE A 132 -8.65 1.51 3.32
N LYS A 133 -8.34 2.30 4.35
CA LYS A 133 -8.50 3.75 4.31
C LYS A 133 -7.66 4.40 3.20
N MET A 134 -6.40 3.98 3.05
CA MET A 134 -5.49 4.51 2.04
C MET A 134 -5.96 4.13 0.62
N ALA A 135 -6.32 2.87 0.40
CA ALA A 135 -6.86 2.38 -0.86
C ALA A 135 -8.16 3.10 -1.25
N HIS A 136 -9.09 3.31 -0.29
CA HIS A 136 -10.32 4.09 -0.50
C HIS A 136 -10.00 5.53 -0.91
N THR A 137 -9.04 6.16 -0.24
CA THR A 137 -8.64 7.53 -0.54
C THR A 137 -8.06 7.63 -1.96
N ILE A 138 -7.18 6.70 -2.36
CA ILE A 138 -6.62 6.65 -3.72
C ILE A 138 -7.74 6.48 -4.74
N ARG A 139 -8.61 5.48 -4.55
CA ARG A 139 -9.74 5.19 -5.45
C ARG A 139 -10.61 6.42 -5.63
N ARG A 140 -11.01 7.08 -4.55
CA ARG A 140 -11.88 8.26 -4.59
C ARG A 140 -11.21 9.43 -5.31
N THR A 141 -9.95 9.71 -5.00
CA THR A 141 -9.20 10.80 -5.63
C THR A 141 -9.01 10.55 -7.13
N MET A 142 -8.59 9.34 -7.53
CA MET A 142 -8.43 9.01 -8.94
C MET A 142 -9.76 9.00 -9.68
N THR A 143 -10.82 8.45 -9.09
CA THR A 143 -12.18 8.48 -9.68
C THR A 143 -12.61 9.91 -9.96
N ARG A 144 -12.47 10.80 -8.98
CA ARG A 144 -12.82 12.22 -9.16
C ARG A 144 -12.00 12.87 -10.28
N ALA A 145 -10.69 12.61 -10.32
CA ALA A 145 -9.84 13.13 -11.38
C ALA A 145 -10.21 12.59 -12.78
N LEU A 146 -10.69 11.35 -12.88
CA LEU A 146 -11.20 10.76 -14.12
C LEU A 146 -12.55 11.36 -14.55
N ILE A 147 -13.42 11.68 -13.59
CA ILE A 147 -14.69 12.38 -13.82
C ILE A 147 -14.45 13.81 -14.30
N ASP A 148 -13.53 14.52 -13.64
CA ASP A 148 -13.20 15.92 -13.93
C ASP A 148 -12.32 16.07 -15.19
N GLY A 149 -11.91 14.97 -15.83
CA GLY A 149 -11.06 14.97 -17.02
C GLY A 149 -9.58 15.31 -16.76
N VAL A 150 -9.18 15.42 -15.50
CA VAL A 150 -7.78 15.62 -15.08
C VAL A 150 -6.95 14.38 -15.41
N LEU A 151 -7.49 13.19 -15.14
CA LEU A 151 -6.94 11.92 -15.60
C LEU A 151 -7.68 11.49 -16.86
N VAL A 152 -6.92 11.15 -17.91
CA VAL A 152 -7.47 10.57 -19.14
C VAL A 152 -7.24 9.06 -19.08
N SER A 153 -8.31 8.29 -19.24
CA SER A 153 -8.26 6.82 -19.20
C SER A 153 -8.58 6.20 -20.55
N ALA A 154 -8.05 4.99 -20.77
CA ALA A 154 -8.28 4.24 -21.99
C ALA A 154 -8.40 2.74 -21.69
N THR A 155 -9.12 2.04 -22.56
CA THR A 155 -9.06 0.58 -22.65
C THR A 155 -8.26 0.17 -23.89
N ARG A 156 -7.65 -1.02 -23.86
CA ARG A 156 -6.99 -1.61 -25.03
C ARG A 156 -7.92 -2.61 -25.71
N ASP A 157 -8.52 -2.21 -26.83
CA ASP A 157 -9.38 -3.06 -27.66
C ASP A 157 -8.66 -3.42 -28.97
N ARG A 158 -8.53 -4.72 -29.25
CA ARG A 158 -7.85 -5.26 -30.46
C ARG A 158 -6.46 -4.67 -30.73
N GLY A 159 -5.75 -4.29 -29.67
CA GLY A 159 -4.40 -3.71 -29.75
C GLY A 159 -4.35 -2.19 -29.78
N GLU A 160 -5.48 -1.52 -29.97
CA GLU A 160 -5.60 -0.06 -30.01
C GLU A 160 -6.11 0.49 -28.67
N TYR A 161 -5.61 1.66 -28.29
CA TYR A 161 -6.11 2.39 -27.12
C TYR A 161 -7.35 3.20 -27.50
N ARG A 162 -8.43 2.99 -26.76
CA ARG A 162 -9.68 3.75 -26.89
C ARG A 162 -9.99 4.45 -25.59
N GLU A 163 -10.17 5.76 -25.67
CA GLU A 163 -10.47 6.58 -24.52
C GLU A 163 -11.79 6.18 -23.86
N ILE A 164 -11.79 6.16 -22.53
CA ILE A 164 -12.96 5.96 -21.70
C ILE A 164 -13.39 7.33 -21.19
N THR A 165 -14.55 7.79 -21.66
CA THR A 165 -15.06 9.12 -21.33
C THR A 165 -15.56 9.19 -19.88
N ALA A 166 -15.55 10.41 -19.32
CA ALA A 166 -15.93 10.70 -17.93
C ALA A 166 -17.29 10.11 -17.51
N ARG A 167 -18.28 10.05 -18.43
CA ARG A 167 -19.60 9.46 -18.15
C ARG A 167 -19.54 8.03 -17.64
N HIS A 168 -18.50 7.29 -18.01
CA HIS A 168 -18.33 5.91 -17.58
C HIS A 168 -17.81 5.83 -16.14
N TRP A 169 -17.22 6.88 -15.58
CA TRP A 169 -16.68 6.95 -14.21
C TRP A 169 -17.64 7.52 -13.17
N ASN A 170 -18.78 8.07 -13.61
CA ASN A 170 -19.80 8.67 -12.74
C ASN A 170 -20.67 7.66 -11.98
N ASP A 171 -20.51 6.35 -12.24
CA ASP A 171 -21.24 5.28 -11.57
C ASP A 171 -20.36 4.65 -10.48
N GLU A 172 -20.60 5.00 -9.22
CA GLU A 172 -19.76 4.64 -8.07
C GLU A 172 -19.70 3.12 -7.81
N PRO A 173 -20.83 2.36 -7.79
CA PRO A 173 -20.80 0.89 -7.74
C PRO A 173 -19.98 0.24 -8.86
N ALA A 174 -20.06 0.77 -10.08
CA ALA A 174 -19.34 0.21 -11.23
C ALA A 174 -17.84 0.55 -11.23
N THR A 175 -17.48 1.70 -10.66
CA THR A 175 -16.10 2.21 -10.65
C THR A 175 -15.20 1.41 -9.72
N VAL A 176 -15.72 0.95 -8.58
CA VAL A 176 -14.96 0.11 -7.64
C VAL A 176 -14.42 -1.15 -8.31
N TRP A 177 -15.26 -1.84 -9.08
CA TRP A 177 -14.90 -3.07 -9.79
C TRP A 177 -13.78 -2.86 -10.81
N ARG A 178 -13.76 -1.71 -11.48
CA ARG A 178 -12.73 -1.38 -12.47
C ARG A 178 -11.34 -1.22 -11.85
N PHE A 179 -11.27 -0.66 -10.65
CA PHE A 179 -10.00 -0.59 -9.92
C PHE A 179 -9.56 -1.97 -9.44
N ILE A 180 -10.47 -2.78 -8.90
CA ILE A 180 -10.18 -4.15 -8.42
C ILE A 180 -9.68 -5.03 -9.57
N GLU A 181 -10.38 -5.06 -10.72
CA GLU A 181 -9.99 -5.88 -11.87
C GLU A 181 -8.64 -5.45 -12.47
N SER A 182 -8.30 -4.17 -12.37
CA SER A 182 -7.00 -3.68 -12.87
C SER A 182 -5.81 -4.12 -12.02
N GLN A 183 -6.03 -4.51 -10.76
CA GLN A 183 -5.01 -4.92 -9.77
C GLN A 183 -4.59 -6.39 -9.88
N MET A 184 -4.99 -7.10 -10.95
CA MET A 184 -4.47 -8.43 -11.23
C MET A 184 -2.96 -8.36 -11.51
N TYR A 185 -2.17 -9.08 -10.71
CA TYR A 185 -0.70 -9.10 -10.83
C TYR A 185 -0.27 -9.84 -12.12
N PRO A 186 0.33 -9.17 -13.13
CA PRO A 186 0.56 -9.80 -14.43
C PRO A 186 1.72 -10.81 -14.44
N ALA A 187 2.64 -10.74 -13.48
CA ALA A 187 3.82 -11.62 -13.43
C ALA A 187 3.54 -12.97 -12.73
N ASP A 188 2.47 -13.03 -11.94
CA ASP A 188 1.96 -14.26 -11.36
C ASP A 188 0.42 -14.19 -11.35
N PRO A 189 -0.24 -14.56 -12.45
CA PRO A 189 -1.70 -14.58 -12.55
C PRO A 189 -2.33 -15.66 -11.65
N TRP A 190 -1.51 -16.49 -10.97
CA TRP A 190 -1.89 -17.59 -10.08
C TRP A 190 -1.84 -17.24 -8.61
N LYS A 191 -1.07 -16.20 -8.24
CA LYS A 191 -1.35 -15.45 -7.01
C LYS A 191 -2.69 -14.78 -7.24
N GLU A 192 -3.73 -15.55 -6.98
CA GLU A 192 -5.12 -15.13 -6.96
C GLU A 192 -5.18 -13.87 -6.10
N ASN A 193 -5.21 -12.69 -6.73
CA ASN A 193 -5.95 -11.57 -6.16
C ASN A 193 -7.41 -11.94 -6.40
N TRP A 194 -7.94 -12.69 -5.43
CA TRP A 194 -9.31 -13.17 -5.33
C TRP A 194 -10.32 -12.05 -5.57
N PRO A 195 -11.54 -12.44 -5.96
CA PRO A 195 -11.89 -12.96 -7.27
C PRO A 195 -11.76 -11.89 -8.36
N THR A 196 -11.55 -12.31 -9.61
CA THR A 196 -11.91 -11.42 -10.74
C THR A 196 -13.38 -11.05 -10.58
N ALA A 197 -13.81 -9.80 -10.81
CA ALA A 197 -15.22 -9.45 -10.69
C ALA A 197 -16.11 -10.37 -11.54
N LEU A 198 -15.56 -10.95 -12.61
CA LEU A 198 -16.17 -12.03 -13.40
C LEU A 198 -16.64 -13.23 -12.57
N GLU A 199 -15.89 -13.70 -11.57
CA GLU A 199 -16.29 -14.80 -10.68
C GLU A 199 -17.40 -14.40 -9.71
N GLU A 200 -17.40 -13.19 -9.17
CA GLU A 200 -18.55 -12.69 -8.40
C GLU A 200 -19.77 -12.40 -9.29
N LEU A 201 -19.56 -11.94 -10.52
CA LEU A 201 -20.58 -11.68 -11.53
C LEU A 201 -21.16 -12.95 -12.14
N THR A 202 -20.50 -14.12 -12.05
CA THR A 202 -21.21 -15.37 -12.35
C THR A 202 -22.38 -15.62 -11.39
N ARG A 203 -22.41 -14.94 -10.23
CA ARG A 203 -23.53 -14.97 -9.27
C ARG A 203 -24.54 -13.82 -9.46
N ARG A 204 -24.27 -12.82 -10.31
CA ARG A 204 -25.14 -11.63 -10.54
C ARG A 204 -25.05 -11.15 -12.00
N LYS A 205 -26.18 -10.87 -12.67
CA LYS A 205 -26.19 -10.29 -14.03
C LYS A 205 -25.15 -9.18 -14.17
N ALA A 206 -24.24 -9.32 -15.15
CA ALA A 206 -23.22 -8.32 -15.46
C ALA A 206 -23.86 -6.92 -15.57
N PRO A 207 -23.37 -5.92 -14.81
CA PRO A 207 -23.94 -4.58 -14.88
C PRO A 207 -23.80 -4.04 -16.32
N PRO A 208 -24.84 -3.36 -16.85
CA PRO A 208 -24.93 -2.95 -18.25
C PRO A 208 -23.87 -1.91 -18.69
N ALA A 209 -22.99 -1.48 -17.77
CA ALA A 209 -22.02 -0.41 -17.98
C ALA A 209 -20.55 -0.88 -17.94
N LEU A 210 -20.28 -2.18 -18.14
CA LEU A 210 -18.93 -2.65 -18.45
C LEU A 210 -18.54 -2.14 -19.84
N VAL A 211 -17.45 -1.39 -19.94
CA VAL A 211 -16.97 -0.84 -21.22
C VAL A 211 -16.63 -2.02 -22.14
N PRO A 212 -17.01 -2.00 -23.43
CA PRO A 212 -16.59 -3.02 -24.38
C PRO A 212 -15.07 -3.17 -24.35
N GLY A 213 -14.59 -4.40 -24.15
CA GLY A 213 -13.16 -4.66 -24.05
C GLY A 213 -12.57 -4.34 -22.67
N ASN A 214 -13.25 -4.71 -21.59
CA ASN A 214 -12.77 -4.70 -20.19
C ASN A 214 -11.46 -5.50 -19.95
N ALA A 215 -10.74 -5.85 -21.02
CA ALA A 215 -9.51 -6.61 -20.98
C ALA A 215 -8.53 -5.92 -20.03
N TRP A 216 -8.28 -4.61 -20.16
CA TRP A 216 -7.33 -3.87 -19.33
C TRP A 216 -7.59 -2.35 -19.37
N LEU A 217 -7.52 -1.70 -18.21
CA LEU A 217 -7.70 -0.26 -18.07
C LEU A 217 -6.36 0.45 -17.88
N PHE A 218 -6.23 1.60 -18.51
CA PHE A 218 -5.02 2.42 -18.49
C PHE A 218 -5.38 3.87 -18.21
N VAL A 219 -4.40 4.62 -17.72
CA VAL A 219 -4.38 6.08 -17.74
C VAL A 219 -3.25 6.56 -18.65
N THR A 220 -3.45 7.68 -19.32
CA THR A 220 -2.37 8.26 -20.13
C THR A 220 -1.27 8.77 -19.21
N ARG A 221 -0.01 8.54 -19.60
CA ARG A 221 1.15 9.04 -18.84
C ARG A 221 1.16 10.57 -18.78
N ALA A 222 0.71 11.22 -19.87
CA ALA A 222 0.62 12.67 -19.98
C ALA A 222 -0.33 13.28 -18.94
N SER A 223 -1.47 12.64 -18.64
CA SER A 223 -2.37 13.09 -17.58
C SER A 223 -1.91 12.67 -16.18
N LEU A 224 -1.26 11.51 -16.06
CA LEU A 224 -0.84 10.97 -14.78
C LEU A 224 0.29 11.80 -14.12
N LEU A 225 1.32 12.19 -14.89
CA LEU A 225 2.48 12.88 -14.31
C LEU A 225 2.12 14.21 -13.60
N PRO A 226 1.36 15.14 -14.21
CA PRO A 226 0.94 16.36 -13.51
C PRO A 226 0.08 16.07 -12.29
N PHE A 227 -0.83 15.09 -12.38
CA PHE A 227 -1.68 14.66 -11.27
C PHE A 227 -0.84 14.16 -10.08
N LEU A 228 0.19 13.36 -10.33
CA LEU A 228 1.07 12.86 -9.27
C LEU A 228 1.86 13.99 -8.59
N GLU A 229 2.37 14.95 -9.36
CA GLU A 229 3.12 16.08 -8.79
C GLU A 229 2.27 16.98 -7.90
N GLU A 230 1.02 17.26 -8.29
CA GLU A 230 0.09 18.00 -7.44
C GLU A 230 -0.10 17.31 -6.07
N ARG A 231 -0.18 15.97 -6.06
CA ARG A 231 -0.41 15.18 -4.84
C ARG A 231 0.83 15.08 -3.96
N LYS A 232 2.04 15.05 -4.54
CA LYS A 232 3.29 15.12 -3.77
C LYS A 232 3.42 16.45 -3.03
N VAL A 233 3.01 17.56 -3.66
CA VAL A 233 3.05 18.88 -3.03
C VAL A 233 2.02 18.99 -1.89
N ALA A 234 0.83 18.40 -2.07
CA ALA A 234 -0.23 18.40 -1.06
C ALA A 234 0.11 17.59 0.21
N ASN A 235 1.03 16.62 0.13
CA ASN A 235 1.46 15.79 1.26
C ASN A 235 2.79 16.20 1.88
N LYS A 236 3.34 17.35 1.48
CA LYS A 236 4.33 17.99 2.34
C LYS A 236 3.63 18.29 3.67
N PRO A 237 4.18 17.85 4.82
CA PRO A 237 3.63 18.29 6.10
C PRO A 237 3.53 19.82 6.03
N PRO A 238 2.41 20.42 6.51
CA PRO A 238 2.38 21.86 6.66
C PRO A 238 3.66 22.25 7.40
N PRO A 239 4.36 23.33 7.02
CA PRO A 239 5.49 23.79 7.82
C PRO A 239 4.98 23.86 9.25
N ALA A 240 5.54 23.01 10.14
CA ALA A 240 5.09 22.91 11.52
C ALA A 240 4.96 24.33 12.02
N ALA A 241 3.79 24.71 12.54
CA ALA A 241 3.49 26.10 12.90
C ALA A 241 4.68 26.65 13.68
N THR A 242 5.47 27.50 13.01
CA THR A 242 6.83 27.78 13.44
C THR A 242 6.75 28.45 14.80
N ARG A 243 7.11 27.74 15.86
CA ARG A 243 7.07 28.28 17.21
C ARG A 243 8.34 29.07 17.44
N TYR A 244 8.18 30.31 17.87
CA TYR A 244 9.31 31.13 18.26
C TYR A 244 9.79 30.68 19.64
N TYR A 245 10.95 30.04 19.67
CA TYR A 245 11.69 29.77 20.90
C TYR A 245 12.73 30.87 21.08
N SER A 246 12.90 31.35 22.32
CA SER A 246 13.98 32.29 22.61
C SER A 246 15.34 31.61 22.42
N ASP A 247 16.37 32.39 22.06
CA ASP A 247 17.73 31.86 21.92
C ASP A 247 18.21 31.14 23.17
N LYS A 248 17.81 31.65 24.34
CA LYS A 248 18.11 31.02 25.62
C LYS A 248 17.49 29.62 25.73
N ALA A 249 16.23 29.44 25.34
CA ALA A 249 15.59 28.13 25.38
C ALA A 249 16.25 27.12 24.41
N ILE A 250 16.66 27.59 23.23
CA ILE A 250 17.40 26.78 22.26
C ILE A 250 18.78 26.41 22.80
N ASP A 251 19.50 27.36 23.39
CA ASP A 251 20.83 27.16 23.95
C ASP A 251 20.82 26.22 25.16
N ASP A 252 19.82 26.35 26.03
CA ASP A 252 19.68 25.53 27.22
C ASP A 252 19.40 24.07 26.83
N GLU A 253 18.53 23.83 25.84
CA GLU A 253 18.28 22.49 25.32
C GLU A 253 19.50 21.88 24.61
N LEU A 254 20.22 22.69 23.83
CA LEU A 254 21.49 22.26 23.22
C LEU A 254 22.52 21.86 24.29
N LYS A 255 22.62 22.61 25.40
CA LYS A 255 23.50 22.26 26.52
C LYS A 255 23.06 20.98 27.23
N THR A 256 21.76 20.76 27.40
CA THR A 256 21.22 19.51 27.94
C THR A 256 21.66 18.35 27.07
N LEU A 257 21.47 18.45 25.75
CA LEU A 257 21.95 17.44 24.79
C LEU A 257 23.47 17.24 24.92
N TYR A 258 24.28 18.30 24.96
CA TYR A 258 25.73 18.17 25.12
C TYR A 258 26.12 17.44 26.41
N SER A 259 25.40 17.66 27.50
CA SER A 259 25.66 17.06 28.81
C SER A 259 25.28 15.58 28.84
N GLU A 260 24.09 15.25 28.33
CA GLU A 260 23.64 13.86 28.15
C GLU A 260 24.62 13.04 27.30
N TYR A 261 25.24 13.66 26.29
CA TYR A 261 26.26 13.01 25.46
C TYR A 261 27.64 12.94 26.09
N ALA A 262 27.98 13.87 26.98
CA ALA A 262 29.24 13.79 27.74
C ALA A 262 29.20 12.63 28.73
N ASP A 263 28.03 12.36 29.32
CA ASP A 263 27.81 11.29 30.30
C ASP A 263 27.66 9.90 29.63
N ASN A 264 27.15 9.83 28.40
CA ASN A 264 27.06 8.60 27.60
C ASN A 264 28.16 8.50 26.53
N LEU A 265 29.37 8.09 26.94
CA LEU A 265 30.55 7.94 26.09
C LEU A 265 30.46 6.88 24.96
N ALA A 266 29.37 6.10 24.87
CA ALA A 266 29.23 4.99 23.92
C ALA A 266 28.46 5.33 22.62
N GLU A 267 27.62 6.37 22.60
CA GLU A 267 26.79 6.70 21.44
C GLU A 267 26.89 8.21 21.12
N ARG A 268 28.01 8.61 20.53
CA ARG A 268 28.11 9.95 19.93
C ARG A 268 27.29 9.96 18.63
N PRO A 269 26.28 10.83 18.46
CA PRO A 269 25.60 11.03 17.16
C PRO A 269 26.51 11.70 16.12
N VAL A 270 27.77 11.95 16.46
CA VAL A 270 28.80 12.48 15.56
C VAL A 270 29.09 11.51 14.40
N ARG A 271 28.55 10.28 14.39
CA ARG A 271 28.56 9.45 13.18
C ARG A 271 27.82 10.10 12.00
N ASP A 272 26.82 10.96 12.23
CA ASP A 272 26.00 11.58 11.17
C ASP A 272 26.11 13.12 11.07
N GLY A 273 27.05 13.73 11.79
CA GLY A 273 27.31 15.17 11.73
C GLY A 273 26.20 16.06 12.32
N PRO A 274 26.08 17.34 11.91
CA PRO A 274 25.09 18.27 12.48
C PRO A 274 23.63 17.84 12.23
N GLY A 275 23.36 16.90 11.31
CA GLY A 275 22.01 16.39 11.02
C GLY A 275 21.35 15.74 12.24
N GLY A 276 22.07 14.85 12.94
CA GLY A 276 21.51 14.14 14.10
C GLY A 276 21.12 15.05 15.27
N VAL A 277 21.88 16.14 15.50
CA VAL A 277 21.54 17.13 16.54
C VAL A 277 20.29 17.91 16.15
N LEU A 278 20.12 18.25 14.88
CA LEU A 278 18.95 19.00 14.40
C LEU A 278 17.66 18.18 14.50
N ASP A 279 17.72 16.87 14.25
CA ASP A 279 16.55 16.00 14.33
C ASP A 279 16.12 15.77 15.79
N LEU A 280 17.06 15.66 16.73
CA LEU A 280 16.73 15.61 18.16
C LEU A 280 16.14 16.93 18.66
N MET A 281 16.66 18.06 18.19
CA MET A 281 16.11 19.38 18.53
C MET A 281 14.66 19.54 18.02
N ARG A 282 14.31 18.92 16.89
CA ARG A 282 12.90 18.87 16.41
C ARG A 282 11.99 18.05 17.30
N GLN A 283 12.52 16.96 17.88
CA GLN A 283 11.75 16.10 18.79
C GLN A 283 11.53 16.78 20.14
N ARG A 284 12.53 17.51 20.65
CA ARG A 284 12.46 18.16 21.96
C ARG A 284 11.77 19.52 21.94
N LEU A 285 11.95 20.30 20.87
CA LEU A 285 11.32 21.61 20.68
C LEU A 285 10.39 21.57 19.46
N GLU A 286 9.17 21.10 19.71
CA GLU A 286 8.14 20.98 18.68
C GLU A 286 7.92 22.30 17.90
N GLY A 287 8.19 22.29 16.60
CA GLY A 287 7.99 23.45 15.72
C GLY A 287 9.12 24.48 15.75
N VAL A 288 10.30 24.14 16.29
CA VAL A 288 11.47 25.04 16.33
C VAL A 288 11.99 25.40 14.92
N GLN A 289 12.45 26.65 14.76
CA GLN A 289 13.11 27.12 13.54
C GLN A 289 14.49 26.49 13.36
N ILE A 290 14.61 25.59 12.39
CA ILE A 290 15.84 24.81 12.18
C ILE A 290 17.03 25.66 11.79
N ASP A 291 16.81 26.73 11.02
CA ASP A 291 17.90 27.64 10.67
C ASP A 291 18.41 28.40 11.90
N ARG A 292 17.53 28.71 12.86
CA ARG A 292 17.93 29.28 14.14
C ARG A 292 18.69 28.28 15.00
N VAL A 293 18.24 27.02 15.06
CA VAL A 293 18.96 25.95 15.77
C VAL A 293 20.35 25.72 15.17
N LYS A 294 20.50 25.74 13.83
CA LYS A 294 21.81 25.64 13.15
C LYS A 294 22.76 26.77 13.55
N GLU A 295 22.25 27.99 13.58
CA GLU A 295 23.02 29.17 14.00
C GLU A 295 23.46 29.04 15.46
N ARG A 296 22.52 28.74 16.37
CA ARG A 296 22.82 28.55 17.80
C ARG A 296 23.74 27.37 18.07
N TYR A 297 23.57 26.25 17.37
CA TYR A 297 24.46 25.08 17.44
C TYR A 297 25.90 25.47 17.06
N THR A 298 26.08 26.26 16.01
CA THR A 298 27.41 26.73 15.58
C THR A 298 28.10 27.59 16.64
N ILE A 299 27.32 28.40 17.35
CA ILE A 299 27.78 29.29 18.43
C ILE A 299 28.11 28.50 19.70
N THR A 300 27.21 27.60 20.11
CA THR A 300 27.23 26.96 21.44
C THR A 300 27.93 25.61 21.49
N LYS A 301 28.26 25.00 20.34
CA LYS A 301 28.91 23.67 20.32
C LYS A 301 30.23 23.66 21.13
N PRO A 302 30.47 22.61 21.94
CA PRO A 302 31.71 22.44 22.70
C PRO A 302 32.97 22.48 21.83
N ALA A 303 34.09 22.92 22.41
CA ALA A 303 35.34 23.14 21.66
C ALA A 303 35.93 21.85 21.08
N ASP A 304 35.79 20.73 21.79
CA ASP A 304 36.17 19.38 21.38
C ASP A 304 35.30 18.84 20.23
N TRP A 305 34.09 19.38 20.03
CA TRP A 305 33.23 19.10 18.87
C TRP A 305 33.54 19.97 17.65
N LYS A 306 34.35 21.03 17.80
CA LYS A 306 34.81 21.88 16.67
C LYS A 306 35.96 21.23 15.90
N GLN A 307 36.74 20.39 16.57
CA GLN A 307 37.83 19.64 15.97
C GLN A 307 37.29 18.31 15.43
N GLY A 308 36.73 18.31 14.22
CA GLY A 308 36.56 17.05 13.49
C GLY A 308 37.87 16.26 13.51
N ARG A 309 37.80 14.91 13.63
CA ARG A 309 38.98 14.03 13.78
C ARG A 309 40.15 14.53 12.92
N ARG A 310 41.26 14.92 13.55
CA ARG A 310 42.57 14.94 12.86
C ARG A 310 42.81 13.51 12.41
N SER A 311 42.78 13.27 11.10
CA SER A 311 43.22 12.01 10.51
C SER A 311 44.66 11.78 10.92
N VAL A 312 44.88 10.83 11.82
CA VAL A 312 46.20 10.30 12.12
C VAL A 312 46.50 9.31 11.00
N HIS A 313 47.49 9.65 10.16
CA HIS A 313 48.09 8.73 9.20
C HIS A 313 48.97 7.71 9.93
#